data_AF-A0A938H0R5-F1
#
_entry.id   AF-A0A938H0R5-F1
#
_cell.length_a   1.000
_cell.length_b   1.000
_cell.length_c   1.000
_cell.angle_alpha   90.00
_cell.angle_beta   90.00
_cell.angle_gamma   90.00
#
_symmetry.space_group_name_H-M   'P 1'
#
loop_
_entity.id
_entity.type
_entity.pdbx_description
1 polymer ?
#
loop_
_entity_poly.entity_id
_entity_poly.type
_entity_poly.pdbx_seq_one_letter_code
_entity_poly.pdbx_strand_id
1 'polypeptide(L)'
;MGQAKKRRACPALNREIPAAECGANRHVRYACPETCAFNPFAPANYAELLEIDGGVDLALMKRLHAADRMAITRLRAAEKENRGHGFHAAAVWHLHGKRDAEGLTVAERWAREGSGGGRNDEQLLLRGKLQMRIALLEVRRVLDAQRFEAIDLLEPDGAPRVFLDRSVGARAARFSTFLTWVYPLPHFWRMSGSGIGFDDVTPFPARETIAALVAHLGGPAELAAQRRWLAEHFVRIDEALAETGLERRRRMFAMMDTTWVAATYELRAPFDAARARLLGAPGVLDEEPSKEESAQGMLGAAVWLDDQPSVGRQFAQAGAGQPVAGRVLLGAKEWRVEGLGAKRVGRVRAAFEAWMGERVAFVRERRDDLNARMASDDPGPNVALVPPRLLERIMPLDV
;
A
#
# COMPACT_ATOMS: atom_id res chain seq x y z
N MET A 1 47.44 -34.59 12.77
CA MET A 1 47.35 -33.28 13.47
C MET A 1 45.90 -33.03 13.81
N GLY A 2 45.55 -33.05 15.09
CA GLY A 2 44.16 -33.05 15.55
C GLY A 2 43.46 -31.71 15.34
N GLN A 3 42.24 -31.74 14.79
CA GLN A 3 41.35 -30.58 14.79
C GLN A 3 41.09 -30.18 16.24
N ALA A 4 41.69 -29.08 16.69
CA ALA A 4 41.37 -28.49 17.99
C ALA A 4 39.85 -28.24 18.02
N LYS A 5 39.15 -28.93 18.93
CA LYS A 5 37.70 -28.76 19.12
C LYS A 5 37.45 -27.30 19.48
N LYS A 6 36.92 -26.51 18.53
CA LYS A 6 36.61 -25.09 18.73
C LYS A 6 35.75 -24.96 20.00
N ARG A 7 36.33 -24.38 21.06
CA ARG A 7 35.62 -24.04 22.30
C ARG A 7 34.96 -22.68 22.12
N ARG A 8 33.85 -22.46 22.82
CA ARG A 8 33.06 -21.23 22.79
C ARG A 8 32.86 -20.76 24.22
N ALA A 9 33.11 -19.48 24.48
CA ALA A 9 32.68 -18.84 25.72
C ALA A 9 31.14 -18.79 25.73
N CYS A 10 30.50 -19.58 26.60
CA CYS A 10 29.05 -19.64 26.69
C CYS A 10 28.55 -18.65 27.74
N PRO A 11 27.83 -17.58 27.36
CA PRO A 11 27.31 -16.61 28.33
C PRO A 11 26.21 -17.22 29.23
N ALA A 12 25.45 -18.21 28.73
CA ALA A 12 24.38 -18.85 29.50
C ALA A 12 24.89 -19.74 30.64
N LEU A 13 26.12 -20.28 30.52
CA LEU A 13 26.73 -21.15 31.54
C LEU A 13 27.93 -20.51 32.24
N ASN A 14 28.32 -19.30 31.80
CA ASN A 14 29.51 -18.58 32.24
C ASN A 14 30.80 -19.43 32.19
N ARG A 15 30.95 -20.28 31.17
CA ARG A 15 32.14 -21.14 30.99
C ARG A 15 32.40 -21.47 29.52
N GLU A 16 33.59 -21.98 29.23
CA GLU A 16 33.90 -22.49 27.89
C GLU A 16 33.33 -23.89 27.65
N ILE A 17 32.60 -24.05 26.54
CA ILE A 17 32.02 -25.33 26.10
C ILE A 17 32.45 -25.69 24.67
N PRO A 18 32.51 -26.98 24.30
CA PRO A 18 32.71 -27.39 22.91
C PRO A 18 31.59 -26.85 21.99
N ALA A 19 31.92 -26.53 20.74
CA ALA A 19 30.93 -26.08 19.76
C ALA A 19 29.76 -27.08 19.56
N ALA A 20 30.04 -28.38 19.61
CA ALA A 20 29.02 -29.43 19.51
C ALA A 20 28.03 -29.40 20.69
N GLU A 21 28.53 -29.15 21.92
CA GLU A 21 27.68 -29.00 23.11
C GLU A 21 26.81 -27.75 22.99
N CYS A 22 27.38 -26.64 22.53
CA CYS A 22 26.63 -25.40 22.28
C CYS A 22 25.49 -25.62 21.28
N GLY A 23 25.80 -26.24 20.13
CA GLY A 23 24.82 -26.52 19.08
C GLY A 23 23.67 -27.42 19.54
N ALA A 24 23.96 -28.45 20.33
CA ALA A 24 22.97 -29.41 20.80
C ALA A 24 22.03 -28.87 21.90
N ASN A 25 22.42 -27.84 22.64
CA ASN A 25 21.73 -27.43 23.87
C ASN A 25 21.20 -25.99 23.88
N ARG A 26 21.64 -25.13 22.93
CA ARG A 26 21.14 -23.74 22.84
C ARG A 26 19.62 -23.69 22.67
N HIS A 27 18.97 -22.87 23.49
CA HIS A 27 17.50 -22.70 23.58
C HIS A 27 16.69 -23.97 23.91
N VAL A 28 17.37 -25.07 24.24
CA VAL A 28 16.72 -26.29 24.74
C VAL A 28 17.05 -26.48 26.21
N ARG A 29 18.35 -26.49 26.55
CA ARG A 29 18.82 -26.54 27.93
C ARG A 29 19.48 -25.24 28.38
N TYR A 30 20.00 -24.45 27.44
CA TYR A 30 20.70 -23.21 27.72
C TYR A 30 19.83 -22.02 27.32
N ALA A 31 19.52 -21.15 28.28
CA ALA A 31 18.83 -19.88 28.04
C ALA A 31 19.80 -18.89 27.36
N CYS A 32 19.99 -19.01 26.05
CA CYS A 32 20.96 -18.22 25.33
C CYS A 32 20.49 -16.76 25.21
N PRO A 33 21.25 -15.77 25.71
CA PRO A 33 20.87 -14.37 25.62
C PRO A 33 20.91 -13.87 24.17
N GLU A 34 20.22 -12.74 23.93
CA GLU A 34 20.22 -12.06 22.62
C GLU A 34 21.60 -11.53 22.20
N THR A 35 22.52 -11.35 23.15
CA THR A 35 23.89 -10.88 22.93
C THR A 35 24.89 -12.01 22.64
N CYS A 36 24.46 -13.28 22.63
CA CYS A 36 25.34 -14.41 22.40
C CYS A 36 25.82 -14.46 20.94
N ALA A 37 27.12 -14.27 20.72
CA ALA A 37 27.74 -14.30 19.39
C ALA A 37 27.57 -15.63 18.63
N PHE A 38 27.26 -16.73 19.33
CA PHE A 38 27.07 -18.07 18.74
C PHE A 38 25.60 -18.53 18.70
N ASN A 39 24.67 -17.63 19.01
CA ASN A 39 23.23 -17.89 18.95
C ASN A 39 22.70 -17.44 17.58
N PRO A 40 22.30 -18.34 16.67
CA PRO A 40 21.76 -17.94 15.37
C PRO A 40 20.43 -17.17 15.50
N PHE A 41 19.72 -17.30 16.62
CA PHE A 41 18.47 -16.59 16.91
C PHE A 41 18.70 -15.25 17.62
N ALA A 42 19.94 -14.79 17.75
CA ALA A 42 20.26 -13.43 18.18
C ALA A 42 20.04 -12.44 17.04
N PRO A 43 19.56 -11.20 17.29
CA PRO A 43 19.40 -10.20 16.24
C PRO A 43 20.68 -9.95 15.43
N ALA A 44 21.85 -9.96 16.09
CA ALA A 44 23.14 -9.77 15.44
C ALA A 44 23.52 -10.88 14.43
N ASN A 45 22.91 -12.06 14.54
CA ASN A 45 23.19 -13.23 13.70
C ASN A 45 22.09 -13.51 12.68
N TYR A 46 21.32 -12.48 12.29
CA TYR A 46 20.16 -12.62 11.42
C TYR A 46 20.46 -13.29 10.07
N ALA A 47 21.65 -13.08 9.50
CA ALA A 47 22.05 -13.76 8.27
C ALA A 47 22.16 -15.29 8.45
N GLU A 48 22.72 -15.76 9.57
CA GLU A 48 22.79 -17.20 9.89
C GLU A 48 21.39 -17.78 10.08
N LEU A 49 20.47 -17.02 10.70
CA LEU A 49 19.07 -17.41 10.80
C LEU A 49 18.42 -17.61 9.42
N LEU A 50 18.65 -16.72 8.46
CA LEU A 50 18.07 -16.83 7.11
C LEU A 50 18.55 -18.07 6.36
N GLU A 51 19.80 -18.50 6.57
CA GLU A 51 20.31 -19.75 6.00
C GLU A 51 19.62 -20.98 6.60
N ILE A 52 19.39 -20.97 7.92
CA ILE A 52 18.63 -22.03 8.60
C ILE A 52 17.17 -22.04 8.09
N ASP A 53 16.57 -20.85 7.92
CA ASP A 53 15.21 -20.66 7.41
C ASP A 53 15.05 -21.24 6.00
N GLY A 54 15.96 -20.89 5.08
CA GLY A 54 15.97 -21.46 3.73
C GLY A 54 16.14 -22.98 3.71
N GLY A 55 16.95 -23.53 4.61
CA GLY A 55 17.11 -24.98 4.76
C GLY A 55 15.83 -25.69 5.23
N VAL A 56 15.16 -25.12 6.24
CA VAL A 56 13.89 -25.63 6.77
C VAL A 56 12.78 -25.55 5.71
N ASP A 57 12.68 -24.42 5.00
CA ASP A 57 11.66 -24.24 3.95
C ASP A 57 11.89 -25.18 2.77
N LEU A 58 13.14 -25.38 2.34
CA LEU A 58 13.45 -26.36 1.31
C LEU A 58 13.08 -27.78 1.72
N ALA A 59 13.34 -28.15 2.98
CA ALA A 59 12.96 -29.46 3.51
C ALA A 59 11.43 -29.65 3.56
N LEU A 60 10.70 -28.63 4.00
CA LEU A 60 9.23 -28.62 3.98
C LEU A 60 8.68 -28.76 2.56
N MET A 61 9.24 -28.02 1.60
CA MET A 61 8.83 -28.06 0.20
C MET A 61 9.07 -29.44 -0.44
N LYS A 62 10.21 -30.09 -0.14
CA LYS A 62 10.48 -31.47 -0.58
C LYS A 62 9.45 -32.45 -0.02
N ARG A 63 9.08 -32.30 1.25
CA ARG A 63 8.05 -33.14 1.91
C ARG A 63 6.67 -32.92 1.33
N LEU A 64 6.29 -31.66 1.07
CA LEU A 64 5.05 -31.33 0.38
C LEU A 64 4.99 -31.98 -0.99
N HIS A 65 6.07 -31.92 -1.77
CA HIS A 65 6.12 -32.55 -3.09
C HIS A 65 6.05 -34.08 -3.03
N ALA A 66 6.66 -34.70 -2.02
CA ALA A 66 6.58 -36.14 -1.80
C ALA A 66 5.16 -36.60 -1.42
N ALA A 67 4.45 -35.81 -0.60
CA ALA A 67 3.06 -36.08 -0.22
C ALA A 67 2.07 -35.77 -1.35
N ASP A 68 2.36 -34.76 -2.17
CA ASP A 68 1.48 -34.27 -3.22
C ASP A 68 2.29 -33.76 -4.41
N ARG A 69 2.43 -34.62 -5.43
CA ARG A 69 3.22 -34.30 -6.64
C ARG A 69 2.68 -33.11 -7.42
N MET A 70 1.39 -32.79 -7.28
CA MET A 70 0.75 -31.65 -7.95
C MET A 70 0.84 -30.35 -7.16
N ALA A 71 1.34 -30.37 -5.93
CA ALA A 71 1.50 -29.17 -5.12
C ALA A 71 2.33 -28.11 -5.83
N ILE A 72 3.51 -28.46 -6.34
CA ILE A 72 4.41 -27.50 -7.03
C ILE A 72 3.72 -26.85 -8.25
N THR A 73 2.93 -27.61 -9.01
CA THR A 73 2.17 -27.07 -10.15
C THR A 73 1.15 -26.03 -9.69
N ARG A 74 0.42 -26.30 -8.60
CA ARG A 74 -0.54 -25.33 -8.03
C ARG A 74 0.15 -24.09 -7.46
N LEU A 75 1.30 -24.24 -6.81
CA LEU A 75 2.07 -23.09 -6.31
C LEU A 75 2.53 -22.18 -7.46
N ARG A 76 2.98 -22.76 -8.58
CA ARG A 76 3.32 -22.00 -9.80
C ARG A 76 2.11 -21.39 -10.48
N ALA A 77 0.93 -22.02 -10.40
CA ALA A 77 -0.30 -21.42 -10.90
C ALA A 77 -0.68 -20.19 -10.06
N ALA A 78 -0.64 -20.30 -8.73
CA ALA A 78 -0.89 -19.19 -7.82
C ALA A 78 0.08 -18.01 -8.05
N GLU A 79 1.36 -18.29 -8.31
CA GLU A 79 2.35 -17.25 -8.68
C GLU A 79 1.99 -16.50 -9.98
N LYS A 80 1.43 -17.22 -10.96
CA LYS A 80 1.00 -16.62 -12.23
C LYS A 80 -0.25 -15.76 -12.06
N GLU A 81 -1.18 -16.21 -11.22
CA GLU A 81 -2.42 -15.49 -10.89
C GLU A 81 -2.13 -14.23 -10.09
N ASN A 82 -1.26 -14.31 -9.08
CA ASN A 82 -0.79 -13.16 -8.30
C ASN A 82 0.73 -13.24 -8.08
N ARG A 83 1.48 -12.41 -8.84
CA ARG A 83 2.95 -12.38 -8.79
C ARG A 83 3.53 -11.84 -7.49
N GLY A 84 2.75 -11.06 -6.71
CA GLY A 84 3.22 -10.42 -5.48
C GLY A 84 3.20 -11.38 -4.27
N HIS A 85 2.12 -12.14 -4.14
CA HIS A 85 1.84 -12.94 -2.94
C HIS A 85 1.52 -14.41 -3.23
N GLY A 86 1.12 -14.74 -4.47
CA GLY A 86 0.50 -16.03 -4.81
C GLY A 86 1.35 -17.25 -4.45
N PHE A 87 2.63 -17.26 -4.82
CA PHE A 87 3.52 -18.39 -4.50
C PHE A 87 3.65 -18.59 -2.98
N HIS A 88 3.97 -17.52 -2.26
CA HIS A 88 4.23 -17.58 -0.82
C HIS A 88 2.97 -17.93 -0.03
N ALA A 89 1.84 -17.27 -0.33
CA ALA A 89 0.56 -17.51 0.32
C ALA A 89 0.14 -18.98 0.17
N ALA A 90 0.20 -19.51 -1.05
CA ALA A 90 -0.14 -20.89 -1.32
C ALA A 90 0.83 -21.87 -0.63
N ALA A 91 2.14 -21.58 -0.64
CA ALA A 91 3.14 -22.43 0.00
C ALA A 91 2.91 -22.49 1.52
N VAL A 92 2.74 -21.35 2.18
CA VAL A 92 2.47 -21.29 3.62
C VAL A 92 1.16 -21.99 3.97
N TRP A 93 0.10 -21.78 3.19
CA TRP A 93 -1.17 -22.49 3.40
C TRP A 93 -0.97 -24.01 3.31
N HIS A 94 -0.32 -24.52 2.27
CA HIS A 94 -0.10 -25.95 2.11
C HIS A 94 0.82 -26.56 3.17
N LEU A 95 1.80 -25.80 3.68
CA LEU A 95 2.77 -26.28 4.65
C LEU A 95 2.26 -26.20 6.10
N HIS A 96 1.53 -25.14 6.44
CA HIS A 96 1.21 -24.76 7.82
C HIS A 96 -0.28 -24.62 8.12
N GLY A 97 -1.16 -24.53 7.11
CA GLY A 97 -2.60 -24.28 7.32
C GLY A 97 -3.51 -25.43 6.90
N LYS A 98 -3.22 -26.07 5.76
CA LYS A 98 -4.00 -27.17 5.21
C LYS A 98 -3.71 -28.44 6.01
N ARG A 99 -4.77 -29.02 6.56
CA ARG A 99 -4.73 -30.30 7.29
C ARG A 99 -5.13 -31.44 6.35
N ASP A 100 -4.45 -32.57 6.49
CA ASP A 100 -4.76 -33.83 5.80
C ASP A 100 -5.86 -34.63 6.50
N ALA A 101 -6.07 -35.88 6.06
CA ALA A 101 -7.10 -36.76 6.61
C ALA A 101 -6.84 -37.15 8.08
N GLU A 102 -5.58 -37.16 8.53
CA GLU A 102 -5.21 -37.35 9.93
C GLU A 102 -5.30 -36.04 10.74
N GLY A 103 -5.74 -34.96 10.12
CA GLY A 103 -5.88 -33.65 10.74
C GLY A 103 -4.54 -32.96 10.96
N LEU A 104 -3.46 -33.32 10.26
CA LEU A 104 -2.13 -32.74 10.41
C LEU A 104 -1.72 -31.89 9.21
N THR A 105 -0.91 -30.87 9.46
CA THR A 105 -0.21 -30.14 8.41
C THR A 105 1.10 -30.84 8.03
N VAL A 106 1.70 -30.48 6.90
CA VAL A 106 3.02 -31.01 6.49
C VAL A 106 4.08 -30.69 7.56
N ALA A 107 4.06 -29.48 8.12
CA ALA A 107 4.98 -29.07 9.16
C ALA A 107 4.77 -29.85 10.48
N GLU A 108 3.52 -30.04 10.91
CA GLU A 108 3.18 -30.83 12.11
C GLU A 108 3.61 -32.29 11.96
N ARG A 109 3.39 -32.88 10.77
CA ARG A 109 3.82 -34.24 10.46
C ARG A 109 5.34 -34.38 10.56
N TRP A 110 6.10 -33.46 9.97
CA TRP A 110 7.55 -33.46 10.10
C TRP A 110 8.01 -33.33 11.57
N ALA A 111 7.35 -32.47 12.34
CA ALA A 111 7.67 -32.33 13.76
C ALA A 111 7.39 -33.62 14.56
N ARG A 112 6.31 -34.36 14.23
CA ARG A 112 5.95 -35.64 14.87
C ARG A 112 6.84 -36.80 14.48
N GLU A 113 7.36 -36.83 13.26
CA GLU A 113 8.30 -37.87 12.80
C GLU A 113 9.60 -37.91 13.63
N GLY A 114 9.88 -36.85 14.42
CA GLY A 114 10.90 -36.83 15.46
C GLY A 114 12.34 -37.00 14.97
N SER A 115 13.17 -35.94 15.05
CA SER A 115 14.64 -35.96 14.91
C SER A 115 15.30 -36.62 13.68
N GLY A 116 14.57 -37.26 12.77
CA GLY A 116 15.10 -38.00 11.61
C GLY A 116 15.71 -37.15 10.49
N GLY A 117 16.23 -35.96 10.77
CA GLY A 117 16.99 -35.21 9.76
C GLY A 117 17.31 -33.74 10.03
N GLY A 118 16.94 -33.17 11.18
CA GLY A 118 17.14 -31.74 11.46
C GLY A 118 18.14 -31.47 12.58
N ARG A 119 19.07 -30.53 12.37
CA ARG A 119 19.92 -29.97 13.44
C ARG A 119 19.06 -29.27 14.50
N ASN A 120 19.57 -29.11 15.72
CA ASN A 120 18.82 -28.48 16.83
C ASN A 120 18.19 -27.12 16.45
N ASP A 121 18.90 -26.29 15.68
CA ASP A 121 18.38 -24.98 15.26
C ASP A 121 17.23 -25.10 14.26
N GLU A 122 17.31 -26.04 13.33
CA GLU A 122 16.24 -26.31 12.37
C GLU A 122 14.98 -26.78 13.10
N GLN A 123 15.14 -27.58 14.16
CA GLN A 123 14.03 -28.00 15.02
C GLN A 123 13.45 -26.84 15.83
N LEU A 124 14.30 -25.96 16.37
CA LEU A 124 13.83 -24.77 17.10
C LEU A 124 13.05 -23.83 16.18
N LEU A 125 13.57 -23.59 14.96
CA LEU A 125 12.89 -22.78 13.96
C LEU A 125 11.56 -23.41 13.55
N LEU A 126 11.53 -24.73 13.31
CA LEU A 126 10.30 -25.45 13.00
C LEU A 126 9.26 -25.28 14.12
N ARG A 127 9.64 -25.37 15.40
CA ARG A 127 8.74 -25.10 16.53
C ARG A 127 8.17 -23.68 16.53
N GLY A 128 8.96 -22.70 16.13
CA GLY A 128 8.48 -21.34 15.87
C GLY A 128 7.43 -21.34 14.74
N LYS A 129 7.78 -21.91 13.58
CA LYS A 129 6.88 -21.98 12.41
C LYS A 129 5.61 -22.80 12.62
N LEU A 130 5.58 -23.75 13.55
CA LEU A 130 4.34 -24.43 13.95
C LEU A 130 3.32 -23.49 14.61
N GLN A 131 3.77 -22.36 15.12
CA GLN A 131 2.92 -21.30 15.69
C GLN A 131 2.64 -20.19 14.66
N MET A 132 2.96 -20.43 13.38
CA MET A 132 2.73 -19.45 12.33
C MET A 132 1.24 -19.13 12.18
N ARG A 133 0.93 -17.84 12.10
CA ARG A 133 -0.44 -17.35 11.98
C ARG A 133 -0.49 -16.04 11.19
N ILE A 134 -1.62 -15.77 10.56
CA ILE A 134 -1.91 -14.43 10.03
C ILE A 134 -2.01 -13.45 11.19
N ALA A 135 -1.50 -12.23 11.02
CA ALA A 135 -1.65 -11.08 11.91
C ALA A 135 -1.87 -9.81 11.09
N LEU A 136 -2.68 -8.88 11.61
CA LEU A 136 -2.81 -7.53 11.07
C LEU A 136 -1.95 -6.62 11.93
N LEU A 137 -0.73 -6.34 11.49
CA LEU A 137 0.24 -5.60 12.29
C LEU A 137 0.05 -4.10 12.12
N GLU A 138 0.18 -3.36 13.21
CA GLU A 138 0.37 -1.90 13.21
C GLU A 138 1.71 -1.57 13.88
N VAL A 139 2.58 -0.86 13.16
CA VAL A 139 3.88 -0.42 13.69
C VAL A 139 3.69 0.68 14.71
N ARG A 140 4.15 0.45 15.94
CA ARG A 140 4.07 1.42 17.05
C ARG A 140 5.37 2.21 17.20
N ARG A 141 6.51 1.57 16.93
CA ARG A 141 7.84 2.18 17.04
C ARG A 141 8.82 1.52 16.08
N VAL A 142 9.62 2.31 15.37
CA VAL A 142 10.76 1.83 14.57
C VAL A 142 12.00 1.88 15.48
N LEU A 143 12.71 0.75 15.61
CA LEU A 143 13.87 0.64 16.49
C LEU A 143 15.18 0.85 15.71
N ASP A 144 15.27 0.28 14.51
CA ASP A 144 16.35 0.49 13.54
C ASP A 144 15.90 0.01 12.13
N ALA A 145 16.85 -0.07 11.19
CA ALA A 145 16.59 -0.48 9.80
C ALA A 145 16.12 -1.93 9.61
N GLN A 146 16.11 -2.76 10.66
CA GLN A 146 15.65 -4.15 10.60
C GLN A 146 14.62 -4.49 11.68
N ARG A 147 14.56 -3.71 12.76
CA ARG A 147 13.72 -3.97 13.92
C ARG A 147 12.65 -2.90 14.11
N PHE A 148 11.46 -3.36 14.44
CA PHE A 148 10.33 -2.51 14.80
C PHE A 148 9.46 -3.20 15.83
N GLU A 149 8.69 -2.40 16.56
CA GLU A 149 7.71 -2.86 17.53
C GLU A 149 6.31 -2.69 16.94
N ALA A 150 5.49 -3.74 16.98
CA ALA A 150 4.14 -3.72 16.44
C ALA A 150 3.13 -4.45 17.35
N ILE A 151 1.87 -4.06 17.23
CA ILE A 151 0.72 -4.76 17.83
C ILE A 151 -0.04 -5.50 16.73
N ASP A 152 -0.74 -6.57 17.10
CA ASP A 152 -1.64 -7.28 16.19
C ASP A 152 -3.06 -6.74 16.40
N LEU A 153 -3.59 -6.01 15.43
CA LEU A 153 -4.93 -5.41 15.48
C LEU A 153 -6.07 -6.45 15.47
N LEU A 154 -5.79 -7.72 15.15
CA LEU A 154 -6.75 -8.80 15.34
C LEU A 154 -6.82 -9.27 16.82
N GLU A 155 -5.82 -8.92 17.63
CA GLU A 155 -5.71 -9.14 19.08
C GLU A 155 -5.32 -7.82 19.77
N PRO A 156 -6.22 -6.82 19.84
CA PRO A 156 -5.87 -5.47 20.28
C PRO A 156 -5.37 -5.39 21.72
N ASP A 157 -5.76 -6.33 22.58
CA ASP A 157 -5.29 -6.43 23.97
C ASP A 157 -3.89 -7.09 24.07
N GLY A 158 -3.31 -7.49 22.95
CA GLY A 158 -1.99 -8.08 22.87
C GLY A 158 -0.88 -7.07 23.16
N ALA A 159 0.12 -7.49 23.93
CA ALA A 159 1.31 -6.68 24.16
C ALA A 159 2.06 -6.40 22.84
N PRO A 160 2.67 -5.21 22.70
CA PRO A 160 3.59 -4.93 21.60
C PRO A 160 4.73 -5.96 21.54
N ARG A 161 5.10 -6.36 20.32
CA ARG A 161 6.14 -7.36 20.06
C ARG A 161 7.22 -6.76 19.18
N VAL A 162 8.47 -7.14 19.43
CA VAL A 162 9.59 -6.80 18.55
C VAL A 162 9.62 -7.76 17.38
N PHE A 163 9.61 -7.21 16.17
CA PHE A 163 9.79 -7.92 14.92
C PHE A 163 11.18 -7.64 14.36
N LEU A 164 11.78 -8.67 13.75
CA LEU A 164 13.03 -8.55 13.01
C LEU A 164 12.78 -8.94 11.55
N ASP A 165 12.79 -7.96 10.67
CA ASP A 165 12.68 -8.16 9.23
C ASP A 165 13.40 -7.02 8.49
N ARG A 166 14.44 -7.34 7.72
CA ARG A 166 15.24 -6.34 7.01
C ARG A 166 14.48 -5.62 5.88
N SER A 167 13.47 -6.28 5.29
CA SER A 167 12.74 -5.74 4.14
C SER A 167 11.68 -4.76 4.60
N VAL A 168 10.93 -5.14 5.63
CA VAL A 168 9.89 -4.29 6.22
C VAL A 168 10.52 -3.23 7.12
N GLY A 169 11.50 -3.59 7.96
CA GLY A 169 12.18 -2.64 8.86
C GLY A 169 12.81 -1.45 8.13
N ALA A 170 13.32 -1.65 6.92
CA ALA A 170 13.91 -0.58 6.11
C ALA A 170 12.89 0.43 5.55
N ARG A 171 11.59 0.09 5.59
CA ARG A 171 10.49 0.91 5.02
C ARG A 171 9.39 1.22 6.02
N ALA A 172 9.44 0.61 7.20
CA ALA A 172 8.41 0.76 8.22
C ALA A 172 8.33 2.21 8.68
N ALA A 173 7.14 2.78 8.66
CA ALA A 173 6.82 4.03 9.33
C ALA A 173 5.91 3.74 10.53
N ARG A 174 5.89 4.67 11.48
CA ARG A 174 4.93 4.60 12.59
C ARG A 174 3.51 4.64 12.02
N PHE A 175 2.66 3.74 12.51
CA PHE A 175 1.28 3.51 12.07
C PHE A 175 1.11 2.86 10.69
N SER A 176 2.20 2.44 10.02
CA SER A 176 2.06 1.53 8.88
C SER A 176 1.35 0.25 9.32
N THR A 177 0.36 -0.17 8.53
CA THR A 177 -0.44 -1.37 8.79
C THR A 177 -0.30 -2.38 7.68
N PHE A 178 -0.07 -3.65 8.04
CA PHE A 178 0.06 -4.73 7.06
C PHE A 178 -0.47 -6.07 7.57
N LEU A 179 -1.14 -6.81 6.67
CA LEU A 179 -1.56 -8.20 6.91
C LEU A 179 -0.44 -9.14 6.45
N THR A 180 0.02 -10.04 7.32
CA THR A 180 1.11 -10.97 7.00
C THR A 180 1.07 -12.24 7.86
N TRP A 181 1.94 -13.21 7.59
CA TRP A 181 2.20 -14.35 8.46
C TRP A 181 3.33 -14.04 9.43
N VAL A 182 3.12 -14.40 10.69
CA VAL A 182 4.08 -14.17 11.76
C VAL A 182 4.31 -15.43 12.57
N TYR A 183 5.50 -15.57 13.14
CA TYR A 183 5.82 -16.64 14.09
C TYR A 183 6.85 -16.18 15.14
N PRO A 184 6.78 -16.69 16.38
CA PRO A 184 7.71 -16.33 17.43
C PRO A 184 9.05 -17.08 17.30
N LEU A 185 10.12 -16.37 17.66
CA LEU A 185 11.46 -16.91 17.91
C LEU A 185 11.94 -16.43 19.30
N PRO A 186 13.04 -16.99 19.86
CA PRO A 186 13.42 -16.74 21.25
C PRO A 186 13.52 -15.28 21.69
N HIS A 187 13.95 -14.37 20.80
CA HIS A 187 14.20 -12.96 21.13
C HIS A 187 13.35 -11.96 20.35
N PHE A 188 12.60 -12.41 19.34
CA PHE A 188 11.81 -11.55 18.46
C PHE A 188 10.77 -12.38 17.68
N TRP A 189 9.85 -11.71 17.03
CA TRP A 189 8.93 -12.29 16.06
C TRP A 189 9.49 -12.12 14.64
N ARG A 190 9.20 -13.11 13.79
CA ARG A 190 9.51 -13.05 12.36
C ARG A 190 8.24 -12.84 11.56
N MET A 191 8.40 -12.13 10.46
CA MET A 191 7.45 -12.14 9.35
C MET A 191 7.85 -13.23 8.36
N SER A 192 6.88 -13.87 7.74
CA SER A 192 7.12 -14.82 6.65
C SER A 192 6.67 -14.22 5.32
N GLY A 193 7.59 -14.22 4.35
CA GLY A 193 7.34 -13.78 2.98
C GLY A 193 6.91 -12.32 2.86
N SER A 194 5.81 -12.09 2.13
CA SER A 194 5.29 -10.77 1.81
C SER A 194 4.07 -10.40 2.68
N GLY A 195 3.74 -9.12 2.72
CA GLY A 195 2.58 -8.59 3.45
C GLY A 195 1.76 -7.64 2.58
N ILE A 196 0.46 -7.56 2.85
CA ILE A 196 -0.48 -6.65 2.18
C ILE A 196 -0.53 -5.34 2.98
N GLY A 197 -0.23 -4.20 2.36
CA GLY A 197 -0.35 -2.87 2.97
C GLY A 197 -1.78 -2.33 2.87
N PHE A 198 -2.20 -1.49 3.83
CA PHE A 198 -3.58 -0.97 3.93
C PHE A 198 -3.72 0.54 3.66
N ASP A 199 -2.75 1.12 2.95
CA ASP A 199 -2.60 2.58 2.84
C ASP A 199 -3.69 3.26 1.97
N ASP A 200 -4.42 2.49 1.16
CA ASP A 200 -5.27 3.03 0.08
C ASP A 200 -6.78 3.21 0.42
N VAL A 201 -7.20 2.94 1.67
CA VAL A 201 -8.65 2.91 2.02
C VAL A 201 -9.05 3.94 3.09
N THR A 202 -8.37 5.09 3.11
CA THR A 202 -8.76 6.23 3.97
C THR A 202 -10.22 6.63 3.73
N PRO A 203 -11.04 6.91 4.76
CA PRO A 203 -10.68 7.09 6.17
C PRO A 203 -10.85 5.83 7.04
N PHE A 204 -11.02 4.64 6.44
CA PHE A 204 -11.28 3.43 7.20
C PHE A 204 -10.00 2.91 7.87
N PRO A 205 -9.99 2.69 9.19
CA PRO A 205 -8.87 2.02 9.87
C PRO A 205 -8.66 0.60 9.33
N ALA A 206 -7.42 0.11 9.32
CA ALA A 206 -7.09 -1.20 8.76
C ALA A 206 -7.95 -2.36 9.32
N ARG A 207 -8.29 -2.33 10.62
CA ARG A 207 -9.16 -3.34 11.25
C ARG A 207 -10.59 -3.30 10.68
N GLU A 208 -11.14 -2.11 10.44
CA GLU A 208 -12.46 -1.97 9.83
C GLU A 208 -12.42 -2.42 8.36
N THR A 209 -11.36 -2.06 7.64
CA THR A 209 -11.13 -2.49 6.26
C THR A 209 -11.10 -4.02 6.15
N ILE A 210 -10.31 -4.70 6.99
CA ILE A 210 -10.27 -6.17 7.03
C ILE A 210 -11.64 -6.75 7.39
N ALA A 211 -12.33 -6.21 8.40
CA ALA A 211 -13.64 -6.72 8.80
C ALA A 211 -14.66 -6.62 7.66
N ALA A 212 -14.67 -5.50 6.92
CA ALA A 212 -15.54 -5.31 5.76
C ALA A 212 -15.21 -6.27 4.62
N LEU A 213 -13.92 -6.47 4.31
CA LEU A 213 -13.49 -7.41 3.28
C LEU A 213 -13.85 -8.86 3.64
N VAL A 214 -13.58 -9.30 4.87
CA VAL A 214 -13.93 -10.64 5.35
C VAL A 214 -15.43 -10.87 5.25
N ALA A 215 -16.25 -9.95 5.76
CA ALA A 215 -17.70 -10.07 5.72
C ALA A 215 -18.24 -10.13 4.29
N HIS A 216 -17.75 -9.26 3.40
CA HIS A 216 -18.15 -9.21 1.99
C HIS A 216 -17.80 -10.50 1.23
N LEU A 217 -16.65 -11.09 1.53
CA LEU A 217 -16.18 -12.32 0.90
C LEU A 217 -16.73 -13.60 1.55
N GLY A 218 -17.66 -13.48 2.51
CA GLY A 218 -18.30 -14.62 3.17
C GLY A 218 -17.44 -15.33 4.22
N GLY A 219 -16.44 -14.64 4.77
CA GLY A 219 -15.60 -15.15 5.85
C GLY A 219 -16.28 -15.10 7.23
N PRO A 220 -15.73 -15.83 8.21
CA PRO A 220 -16.32 -15.96 9.54
C PRO A 220 -16.01 -14.73 10.45
N ALA A 221 -16.86 -14.54 11.46
CA ALA A 221 -16.72 -13.46 12.45
C ALA A 221 -15.89 -13.85 13.69
N GLU A 222 -15.84 -15.14 14.04
CA GLU A 222 -15.06 -15.64 15.17
C GLU A 222 -13.56 -15.58 14.83
N LEU A 223 -12.74 -15.07 15.75
CA LEU A 223 -11.34 -14.70 15.49
C LEU A 223 -10.47 -15.88 15.04
N ALA A 224 -10.57 -17.04 15.69
CA ALA A 224 -9.75 -18.20 15.32
C ALA A 224 -10.11 -18.72 13.93
N ALA A 225 -11.40 -18.84 13.63
CA ALA A 225 -11.91 -19.17 12.31
C ALA A 225 -11.53 -18.11 11.27
N GLN A 226 -11.59 -16.83 11.63
CA GLN A 226 -11.23 -15.70 10.76
C GLN A 226 -9.75 -15.74 10.40
N ARG A 227 -8.84 -15.95 11.36
CA ARG A 227 -7.40 -16.06 11.07
C ARG A 227 -7.10 -17.21 10.12
N ARG A 228 -7.75 -18.36 10.30
CA ARG A 228 -7.60 -19.50 9.40
C ARG A 228 -8.13 -19.20 8.01
N TRP A 229 -9.31 -18.60 7.93
CA TRP A 229 -9.92 -18.18 6.67
C TRP A 229 -9.06 -17.16 5.93
N LEU A 230 -8.53 -16.14 6.63
CA LEU A 230 -7.58 -15.16 6.08
C LEU A 230 -6.30 -15.82 5.57
N ALA A 231 -5.78 -16.85 6.27
CA ALA A 231 -4.59 -17.56 5.83
C ALA A 231 -4.81 -18.32 4.51
N GLU A 232 -6.01 -18.88 4.32
CA GLU A 232 -6.41 -19.55 3.09
C GLU A 232 -6.73 -18.57 1.96
N HIS A 233 -7.33 -17.42 2.29
CA HIS A 233 -7.87 -16.44 1.33
C HIS A 233 -7.00 -15.19 1.18
N PHE A 234 -5.72 -15.25 1.59
CA PHE A 234 -4.83 -14.10 1.64
C PHE A 234 -4.73 -13.34 0.30
N VAL A 235 -4.55 -14.07 -0.80
CA VAL A 235 -4.46 -13.49 -2.15
C VAL A 235 -5.78 -12.81 -2.55
N ARG A 236 -6.92 -13.42 -2.20
CA ARG A 236 -8.25 -12.85 -2.48
C ARG A 236 -8.51 -11.56 -1.71
N ILE A 237 -7.90 -11.42 -0.53
CA ILE A 237 -7.94 -10.17 0.25
C ILE A 237 -7.11 -9.07 -0.43
N ASP A 238 -5.92 -9.41 -0.93
CA ASP A 238 -5.08 -8.48 -1.71
C ASP A 238 -5.83 -7.97 -2.96
N GLU A 239 -6.42 -8.89 -3.71
CA GLU A 239 -7.24 -8.56 -4.89
C GLU A 239 -8.42 -7.66 -4.53
N ALA A 240 -9.21 -8.02 -3.52
CA ALA A 240 -10.36 -7.22 -3.10
C ALA A 240 -9.95 -5.82 -2.60
N LEU A 241 -8.78 -5.70 -1.96
CA LEU A 241 -8.22 -4.41 -1.56
C LEU A 241 -7.81 -3.57 -2.77
N ALA A 242 -7.12 -4.16 -3.74
CA ALA A 242 -6.72 -3.49 -4.97
C ALA A 242 -7.94 -3.01 -5.78
N GLU A 243 -8.95 -3.86 -5.96
CA GLU A 243 -10.21 -3.51 -6.64
C GLU A 243 -10.97 -2.40 -5.90
N THR A 244 -10.94 -2.42 -4.56
CA THR A 244 -11.51 -1.34 -3.75
C THR A 244 -10.77 -0.02 -4.00
N GLY A 245 -9.43 -0.04 -4.04
CA GLY A 245 -8.63 1.14 -4.36
C GLY A 245 -8.93 1.70 -5.75
N LEU A 246 -9.06 0.84 -6.76
CA LEU A 246 -9.43 1.23 -8.13
C LEU A 246 -10.83 1.85 -8.20
N GLU A 247 -11.85 1.23 -7.59
CA GLU A 247 -13.21 1.77 -7.62
C GLU A 247 -13.32 3.08 -6.84
N ARG A 248 -12.61 3.21 -5.71
CA ARG A 248 -12.54 4.47 -4.97
C ARG A 248 -11.91 5.57 -5.81
N ARG A 249 -10.79 5.29 -6.49
CA ARG A 249 -10.13 6.22 -7.40
C ARG A 249 -11.04 6.63 -8.56
N ARG A 250 -11.72 5.67 -9.19
CA ARG A 250 -12.67 5.91 -10.28
C ARG A 250 -13.80 6.84 -9.84
N ARG A 251 -14.40 6.60 -8.67
CA ARG A 251 -15.45 7.46 -8.11
C ARG A 251 -14.92 8.83 -7.73
N MET A 252 -13.71 8.92 -7.18
CA MET A 252 -13.06 10.19 -6.88
C MET A 252 -12.90 11.03 -8.15
N PHE A 253 -12.37 10.46 -9.24
CA PHE A 253 -12.28 11.16 -10.51
C PHE A 253 -13.65 11.55 -11.06
N ALA A 254 -14.65 10.68 -10.99
CA ALA A 254 -16.02 11.00 -11.41
C ALA A 254 -16.65 12.17 -10.62
N MET A 255 -16.22 12.41 -9.37
CA MET A 255 -16.65 13.56 -8.57
C MET A 255 -15.87 14.84 -8.90
N MET A 256 -14.70 14.74 -9.53
CA MET A 256 -13.90 15.90 -9.94
C MET A 256 -14.45 16.47 -11.25
N ASP A 257 -14.72 17.77 -11.27
CA ASP A 257 -14.98 18.50 -12.52
C ASP A 257 -13.64 18.76 -13.23
N THR A 258 -13.14 17.74 -13.93
CA THR A 258 -11.89 17.81 -14.72
C THR A 258 -12.15 18.15 -16.18
N THR A 259 -13.34 18.65 -16.52
CA THR A 259 -13.63 19.08 -17.89
C THR A 259 -12.79 20.31 -18.21
N TRP A 260 -11.88 20.20 -19.17
CA TRP A 260 -11.23 21.38 -19.72
C TRP A 260 -12.19 22.07 -20.69
N VAL A 261 -12.39 23.37 -20.52
CA VAL A 261 -13.29 24.15 -21.36
C VAL A 261 -12.50 25.28 -22.00
N ALA A 262 -12.72 25.50 -23.30
CA ALA A 262 -12.26 26.68 -24.01
C ALA A 262 -13.38 27.27 -24.87
N ALA A 263 -13.81 28.48 -24.52
CA ALA A 263 -14.78 29.27 -25.27
C ALA A 263 -14.06 30.34 -26.08
N THR A 264 -14.24 30.32 -27.40
CA THR A 264 -13.64 31.28 -28.34
C THR A 264 -14.65 32.36 -28.71
N TYR A 265 -14.17 33.60 -28.74
CA TYR A 265 -14.91 34.79 -29.09
C TYR A 265 -14.22 35.54 -30.22
N GLU A 266 -15.00 36.06 -31.15
CA GLU A 266 -14.55 37.05 -32.11
C GLU A 266 -14.51 38.42 -31.45
N LEU A 267 -13.45 39.17 -31.71
CA LEU A 267 -13.26 40.53 -31.22
C LEU A 267 -13.93 41.54 -32.17
N ARG A 268 -14.88 42.32 -31.64
CA ARG A 268 -15.64 43.35 -32.37
C ARG A 268 -15.19 44.77 -32.09
N ALA A 269 -14.12 44.94 -31.29
CA ALA A 269 -13.53 46.21 -30.94
C ALA A 269 -12.01 46.21 -31.21
N PRO A 270 -11.36 47.37 -31.32
CA PRO A 270 -9.90 47.43 -31.42
C PRO A 270 -9.22 46.72 -30.24
N PHE A 271 -8.15 45.97 -30.52
CA PHE A 271 -7.45 45.12 -29.54
C PHE A 271 -7.09 45.86 -28.26
N ASP A 272 -6.41 47.01 -28.35
CA ASP A 272 -5.96 47.74 -27.17
C ASP A 272 -7.13 48.25 -26.32
N ALA A 273 -8.21 48.71 -26.97
CA ALA A 273 -9.42 49.17 -26.28
C ALA A 273 -10.13 48.02 -25.55
N ALA A 274 -10.20 46.85 -26.17
CA ALA A 274 -10.76 45.66 -25.55
C ALA A 274 -9.87 45.15 -24.41
N ARG A 275 -8.54 45.13 -24.59
CA ARG A 275 -7.57 44.70 -23.58
C ARG A 275 -7.62 45.59 -22.35
N ALA A 276 -7.59 46.91 -22.54
CA ALA A 276 -7.74 47.86 -21.44
C ALA A 276 -9.07 47.67 -20.70
N ARG A 277 -10.15 47.36 -21.42
CA ARG A 277 -11.44 47.03 -20.78
C ARG A 277 -11.33 45.77 -19.93
N LEU A 278 -10.80 44.67 -20.47
CA LEU A 278 -10.66 43.40 -19.74
C LEU A 278 -9.82 43.55 -18.46
N LEU A 279 -8.67 44.22 -18.56
CA LEU A 279 -7.77 44.43 -17.42
C LEU A 279 -8.37 45.37 -16.35
N GLY A 280 -9.41 46.13 -16.71
CA GLY A 280 -10.19 46.91 -15.75
C GLY A 280 -11.25 46.09 -14.99
N ALA A 281 -11.43 44.81 -15.30
CA ALA A 281 -12.39 43.95 -14.62
C ALA A 281 -11.88 43.56 -13.21
N PRO A 282 -12.77 43.52 -12.19
CA PRO A 282 -12.39 43.06 -10.86
C PRO A 282 -11.83 41.63 -10.89
N GLY A 283 -10.68 41.44 -10.24
CA GLY A 283 -10.04 40.12 -10.11
C GLY A 283 -9.34 39.62 -11.37
N VAL A 284 -9.15 40.47 -12.38
CA VAL A 284 -8.33 40.14 -13.56
C VAL A 284 -6.91 40.67 -13.39
N LEU A 285 -5.93 39.80 -13.63
CA LEU A 285 -4.51 40.15 -13.64
C LEU A 285 -3.94 39.98 -15.05
N ASP A 286 -3.09 40.91 -15.46
CA ASP A 286 -2.35 40.82 -16.72
C ASP A 286 -1.28 39.73 -16.63
N GLU A 287 -1.11 38.97 -17.71
CA GLU A 287 -0.14 37.89 -17.79
C GLU A 287 0.50 37.86 -19.19
N GLU A 288 1.76 37.45 -19.27
CA GLU A 288 2.37 37.16 -20.56
C GLU A 288 1.91 35.79 -21.08
N PRO A 289 1.63 35.64 -22.38
CA PRO A 289 1.33 34.34 -22.96
C PRO A 289 2.56 33.43 -22.89
N SER A 290 2.33 32.13 -22.74
CA SER A 290 3.39 31.13 -22.83
C SER A 290 4.03 31.11 -24.23
N LYS A 291 5.16 30.41 -24.39
CA LYS A 291 5.80 30.23 -25.71
C LYS A 291 4.87 29.49 -26.68
N GLU A 292 4.15 28.48 -26.20
CA GLU A 292 3.19 27.70 -26.97
C GLU A 292 1.97 28.54 -27.35
N GLU A 293 1.50 29.41 -26.45
CA GLU A 293 0.38 30.33 -26.70
C GLU A 293 0.77 31.42 -27.71
N SER A 294 1.97 31.97 -27.59
CA SER A 294 2.54 32.92 -28.56
C SER A 294 2.68 32.28 -29.94
N ALA A 295 3.12 31.02 -30.01
CA ALA A 295 3.18 30.25 -31.26
C ALA A 295 1.79 30.00 -31.88
N GLN A 296 0.71 30.03 -31.09
CA GLN A 296 -0.68 29.97 -31.56
C GLN A 296 -1.24 31.35 -31.97
N GLY A 297 -0.42 32.41 -31.95
CA GLY A 297 -0.82 33.76 -32.33
C GLY A 297 -1.49 34.58 -31.22
N MET A 298 -1.34 34.17 -29.95
CA MET A 298 -1.81 34.96 -28.81
C MET A 298 -0.84 36.11 -28.55
N LEU A 299 -1.38 37.32 -28.43
CA LEU A 299 -0.65 38.56 -28.19
C LEU A 299 -0.58 38.93 -26.71
N GLY A 300 -1.44 38.34 -25.88
CA GLY A 300 -1.51 38.58 -24.44
C GLY A 300 -2.27 37.48 -23.72
N ALA A 301 -2.16 37.44 -22.40
CA ALA A 301 -2.98 36.61 -21.54
C ALA A 301 -3.49 37.42 -20.35
N ALA A 302 -4.56 36.95 -19.73
CA ALA A 302 -5.03 37.48 -18.47
C ALA A 302 -5.57 36.34 -17.61
N VAL A 303 -5.38 36.45 -16.30
CA VAL A 303 -5.85 35.48 -15.32
C VAL A 303 -7.05 36.06 -14.59
N TRP A 304 -8.13 35.29 -14.50
CA TRP A 304 -9.30 35.64 -13.69
C TRP A 304 -9.23 34.89 -12.38
N LEU A 305 -9.17 35.61 -11.25
CA LEU A 305 -9.07 35.03 -9.92
C LEU A 305 -10.45 34.59 -9.41
N ASP A 306 -10.47 33.51 -8.62
CA ASP A 306 -11.67 32.98 -7.99
C ASP A 306 -11.94 33.75 -6.68
N ASP A 307 -13.04 34.50 -6.66
CA ASP A 307 -13.48 35.29 -5.51
C ASP A 307 -14.20 34.42 -4.45
N GLN A 308 -14.65 33.23 -4.84
CA GLN A 308 -15.31 32.28 -3.96
C GLN A 308 -14.32 31.68 -2.94
N PRO A 309 -14.75 31.44 -1.69
CA PRO A 309 -14.03 30.54 -0.81
C PRO A 309 -14.09 29.13 -1.40
N SER A 310 -13.00 28.70 -2.04
CA SER A 310 -12.85 27.29 -2.37
C SER A 310 -12.81 26.49 -1.06
N VAL A 311 -13.40 25.29 -1.08
CA VAL A 311 -13.41 24.34 0.05
C VAL A 311 -11.98 23.99 0.54
N GLY A 312 -10.95 24.32 -0.25
CA GLY A 312 -9.53 24.20 0.11
C GLY A 312 -8.92 25.39 0.88
N ARG A 313 -9.65 26.47 1.19
CA ARG A 313 -9.08 27.60 1.97
C ARG A 313 -8.65 27.21 3.39
N GLN A 314 -9.16 26.12 3.95
CA GLN A 314 -8.72 25.63 5.28
C GLN A 314 -7.32 24.98 5.24
N PHE A 315 -6.84 24.52 4.08
CA PHE A 315 -5.52 23.90 3.91
C PHE A 315 -4.52 24.78 3.15
N ALA A 316 -4.96 25.94 2.66
CA ALA A 316 -4.07 26.94 2.11
C ALA A 316 -3.14 27.43 3.22
N GLN A 317 -1.89 26.95 3.22
CA GLN A 317 -0.82 27.47 4.08
C GLN A 317 -0.83 29.00 4.00
N ALA A 318 -0.61 29.66 5.14
CA ALA A 318 -0.41 31.10 5.19
C ALA A 318 0.68 31.50 4.16
N GLY A 319 0.26 32.10 3.03
CA GLY A 319 1.14 32.41 1.89
C GLY A 319 0.72 31.83 0.54
N ALA A 320 -0.31 30.97 0.45
CA ALA A 320 -0.83 30.51 -0.83
C ALA A 320 -1.57 31.64 -1.56
N GLY A 321 -1.16 31.93 -2.81
CA GLY A 321 -1.79 32.95 -3.65
C GLY A 321 -3.28 32.68 -3.93
N GLN A 322 -4.00 33.70 -4.41
CA GLN A 322 -5.42 33.57 -4.73
C GLN A 322 -5.64 32.51 -5.84
N PRO A 323 -6.62 31.60 -5.68
CA PRO A 323 -6.88 30.57 -6.68
C PRO A 323 -7.34 31.17 -8.01
N VAL A 324 -6.92 30.55 -9.12
CA VAL A 324 -7.30 30.96 -10.48
C VAL A 324 -8.62 30.30 -10.88
N ALA A 325 -9.59 31.12 -11.29
CA ALA A 325 -10.88 30.67 -11.80
C ALA A 325 -10.79 30.24 -13.28
N GLY A 326 -9.97 30.94 -14.07
CA GLY A 326 -9.74 30.67 -15.49
C GLY A 326 -8.78 31.69 -16.11
N ARG A 327 -8.47 31.53 -17.39
CA ARG A 327 -7.60 32.42 -18.15
C ARG A 327 -8.32 32.94 -19.39
N VAL A 328 -7.90 34.11 -19.85
CA VAL A 328 -8.34 34.72 -21.09
C VAL A 328 -7.11 34.95 -21.97
N LEU A 329 -7.01 34.21 -23.08
CA LEU A 329 -5.96 34.41 -24.07
C LEU A 329 -6.43 35.41 -25.12
N LEU A 330 -5.54 36.33 -25.49
CA LEU A 330 -5.86 37.52 -26.26
C LEU A 330 -5.19 37.47 -27.62
N GLY A 331 -5.90 37.02 -28.65
CA GLY A 331 -5.44 37.12 -30.05
C GLY A 331 -5.85 38.43 -30.71
N ALA A 332 -5.30 38.71 -31.89
CA ALA A 332 -5.59 39.93 -32.65
C ALA A 332 -7.08 40.05 -33.06
N LYS A 333 -7.73 38.92 -33.34
CA LYS A 333 -9.13 38.84 -33.81
C LYS A 333 -10.00 37.90 -32.97
N GLU A 334 -9.39 36.98 -32.22
CA GLU A 334 -10.09 35.98 -31.44
C GLU A 334 -9.53 35.94 -30.03
N TRP A 335 -10.43 35.90 -29.05
CA TRP A 335 -10.10 35.77 -27.64
C TRP A 335 -10.63 34.46 -27.10
N ARG A 336 -9.93 33.83 -26.17
CA ARG A 336 -10.28 32.49 -25.66
C ARG A 336 -10.35 32.50 -24.13
N VAL A 337 -11.54 32.24 -23.59
CA VAL A 337 -11.71 31.98 -22.16
C VAL A 337 -11.54 30.49 -21.92
N GLU A 338 -10.55 30.10 -21.12
CA GLU A 338 -10.24 28.70 -20.87
C GLU A 338 -9.94 28.37 -19.40
N GLY A 339 -10.08 27.10 -19.04
CA GLY A 339 -9.70 26.61 -17.72
C GLY A 339 -10.17 25.20 -17.44
N LEU A 340 -9.93 24.75 -16.20
CA LEU A 340 -10.36 23.45 -15.70
C LEU A 340 -11.64 23.58 -14.86
N GLY A 341 -12.61 22.73 -15.17
CA GLY A 341 -13.89 22.64 -14.49
C GLY A 341 -14.99 23.40 -15.22
N ALA A 342 -15.94 22.68 -15.82
CA ALA A 342 -17.03 23.26 -16.60
C ALA A 342 -17.86 24.27 -15.81
N LYS A 343 -18.15 24.00 -14.53
CA LYS A 343 -18.88 24.95 -13.67
C LYS A 343 -18.06 26.20 -13.38
N ARG A 344 -16.77 26.03 -13.11
CA ARG A 344 -15.85 27.14 -12.79
C ARG A 344 -15.64 28.04 -14.00
N VAL A 345 -15.28 27.46 -15.14
CA VAL A 345 -15.10 28.20 -16.40
C VAL A 345 -16.40 28.85 -16.85
N GLY A 346 -17.55 28.19 -16.66
CA GLY A 346 -18.86 28.78 -16.95
C GLY A 346 -19.12 30.09 -16.20
N ARG A 347 -18.65 30.22 -14.96
CA ARG A 347 -18.74 31.48 -14.20
C ARG A 347 -17.82 32.57 -14.76
N VAL A 348 -16.55 32.23 -15.01
CA VAL A 348 -15.58 33.17 -15.63
C VAL A 348 -16.10 33.66 -16.97
N ARG A 349 -16.65 32.75 -17.76
CA ARG A 349 -17.27 33.02 -19.05
C ARG A 349 -18.42 34.03 -18.93
N ALA A 350 -19.37 33.78 -18.03
CA ALA A 350 -20.50 34.68 -17.81
C ALA A 350 -20.05 36.08 -17.35
N ALA A 351 -19.05 36.14 -16.46
CA ALA A 351 -18.46 37.41 -16.01
C ALA A 351 -17.75 38.14 -17.16
N PHE A 352 -16.98 37.42 -17.98
CA PHE A 352 -16.32 37.95 -19.16
C PHE A 352 -17.32 38.50 -20.18
N GLU A 353 -18.34 37.74 -20.54
CA GLU A 353 -19.38 38.14 -21.49
C GLU A 353 -20.14 39.39 -20.98
N ALA A 354 -20.52 39.41 -19.70
CA ALA A 354 -21.20 40.55 -19.10
C ALA A 354 -20.30 41.81 -19.06
N TRP A 355 -19.01 41.65 -18.80
CA TRP A 355 -18.06 42.76 -18.69
C TRP A 355 -17.69 43.36 -20.04
N MET A 356 -17.51 42.50 -21.06
CA MET A 356 -17.09 42.88 -22.41
C MET A 356 -18.27 43.36 -23.27
N GLY A 357 -19.46 42.80 -23.06
CA GLY A 357 -20.68 43.13 -23.81
C GLY A 357 -20.49 42.93 -25.31
N GLU A 358 -20.96 43.90 -26.10
CA GLU A 358 -20.93 43.85 -27.59
C GLU A 358 -19.53 43.84 -28.21
N ARG A 359 -18.46 44.02 -27.42
CA ARG A 359 -17.07 44.03 -27.89
C ARG A 359 -16.57 42.64 -28.27
N VAL A 360 -17.27 41.59 -27.87
CA VAL A 360 -16.95 40.21 -28.17
C VAL A 360 -18.21 39.49 -28.65
N ALA A 361 -18.03 38.49 -29.50
CA ALA A 361 -19.12 37.62 -29.92
C ALA A 361 -18.70 36.16 -29.83
N PHE A 362 -19.52 35.34 -29.20
CA PHE A 362 -19.26 33.92 -29.05
C PHE A 362 -19.21 33.23 -30.42
N VAL A 363 -18.17 32.42 -30.65
CA VAL A 363 -17.97 31.67 -31.89
C VAL A 363 -18.19 30.18 -31.65
N ARG A 364 -17.46 29.61 -30.68
CA ARG A 364 -17.48 28.17 -30.41
C ARG A 364 -17.01 27.85 -28.99
N GLU A 365 -17.35 26.66 -28.53
CA GLU A 365 -16.85 26.11 -27.28
C GLU A 365 -16.35 24.69 -27.51
N ARG A 366 -15.20 24.37 -26.93
CA ARG A 366 -14.66 23.03 -26.84
C ARG A 366 -14.69 22.58 -25.38
N ARG A 367 -15.15 21.35 -25.15
CA ARG A 367 -15.10 20.68 -23.86
C ARG A 367 -14.38 19.35 -24.02
N ASP A 368 -13.30 19.17 -23.28
CA ASP A 368 -12.58 17.91 -23.22
C ASP A 368 -12.77 17.29 -21.83
N ASP A 369 -13.43 16.14 -21.78
CA ASP A 369 -13.54 15.34 -20.54
C ASP A 369 -12.22 14.62 -20.29
N LEU A 370 -11.41 15.18 -19.39
CA LEU A 370 -10.13 14.60 -19.04
C LEU A 370 -10.28 13.29 -18.24
N ASN A 371 -11.37 13.12 -17.48
CA ASN A 371 -11.65 11.87 -16.77
C ASN A 371 -11.91 10.75 -17.77
N ALA A 372 -12.70 10.99 -18.82
CA ALA A 372 -12.96 9.98 -19.84
C ALA A 372 -11.68 9.52 -20.55
N ARG A 373 -10.72 10.42 -20.76
CA ARG A 373 -9.40 10.09 -21.34
C ARG A 373 -8.48 9.38 -20.37
N MET A 374 -8.53 9.69 -19.07
CA MET A 374 -7.73 8.97 -18.07
C MET A 374 -8.33 7.58 -17.76
N ALA A 375 -9.65 7.47 -17.78
CA ALA A 375 -10.36 6.22 -17.52
C ALA A 375 -10.33 5.23 -18.69
N SER A 376 -9.95 5.65 -19.91
CA SER A 376 -9.83 4.71 -21.04
C SER A 376 -8.65 3.75 -20.92
N ASP A 377 -7.67 4.08 -20.08
CA ASP A 377 -6.42 3.34 -19.97
C ASP A 377 -6.40 2.37 -18.76
N ASP A 378 -7.29 2.58 -17.78
CA ASP A 378 -7.42 1.71 -16.61
C ASP A 378 -8.46 0.59 -16.86
N PRO A 379 -8.12 -0.70 -16.63
CA PRO A 379 -9.11 -1.76 -16.67
C PRO A 379 -10.20 -1.49 -15.62
N GLY A 380 -11.46 -1.65 -16.01
CA GLY A 380 -12.59 -1.43 -15.10
C GLY A 380 -12.52 -2.35 -13.87
N PRO A 381 -12.83 -1.83 -12.66
CA PRO A 381 -12.71 -2.62 -11.44
C PRO A 381 -13.71 -3.77 -11.40
N ASN A 382 -13.32 -4.89 -10.81
CA ASN A 382 -14.21 -5.99 -10.48
C ASN A 382 -15.04 -5.65 -9.24
N VAL A 383 -16.18 -4.98 -9.47
CA VAL A 383 -17.09 -4.50 -8.41
C VAL A 383 -17.60 -5.62 -7.51
N ALA A 384 -17.61 -6.88 -7.97
CA ALA A 384 -18.02 -8.02 -7.13
C ALA A 384 -17.08 -8.27 -5.95
N LEU A 385 -15.82 -7.82 -6.03
CA LEU A 385 -14.84 -7.92 -4.94
C LEU A 385 -14.85 -6.71 -4.02
N VAL A 386 -15.60 -5.66 -4.34
CA VAL A 386 -15.57 -4.38 -3.62
C VAL A 386 -16.68 -4.31 -2.57
N PRO A 387 -16.36 -4.24 -1.26
CA PRO A 387 -17.37 -4.09 -0.22
C PRO A 387 -18.07 -2.72 -0.34
N PRO A 388 -19.42 -2.67 -0.38
CA PRO A 388 -20.15 -1.40 -0.47
C PRO A 388 -19.79 -0.41 0.64
N ARG A 389 -19.55 -0.92 1.86
CA ARG A 389 -19.18 -0.09 3.01
C ARG A 389 -17.90 0.72 2.77
N LEU A 390 -16.92 0.14 2.09
CA LEU A 390 -15.66 0.81 1.79
C LEU A 390 -15.78 1.86 0.69
N LEU A 391 -16.98 2.09 0.14
CA LEU A 391 -17.27 3.13 -0.85
C LEU A 391 -18.10 4.30 -0.29
N GLU A 392 -18.54 4.24 0.97
CA GLU A 392 -19.41 5.27 1.57
C GLU A 392 -18.71 6.63 1.76
N ARG A 393 -17.37 6.67 1.79
CA ARG A 393 -16.57 7.86 2.16
C ARG A 393 -15.41 8.10 1.20
N ILE A 394 -15.69 8.58 -0.02
CA ILE A 394 -14.66 8.71 -1.09
C ILE A 394 -14.05 10.12 -1.19
N MET A 395 -14.73 11.21 -0.81
CA MET A 395 -14.10 12.53 -0.55
C MET A 395 -15.08 13.60 0.03
N PRO A 396 -14.58 14.63 0.76
CA PRO A 396 -13.46 14.65 1.69
C PRO A 396 -13.92 14.60 3.16
N LEU A 397 -12.95 14.39 4.05
CA LEU A 397 -13.02 14.72 5.47
C LEU A 397 -13.72 16.08 5.65
N ASP A 398 -14.91 16.07 6.22
CA ASP A 398 -15.44 17.22 6.93
C ASP A 398 -14.53 17.49 8.14
N VAL A 399 -13.48 18.31 7.99
CA VAL A 399 -12.87 19.09 9.09
C VAL A 399 -12.24 20.38 8.57
#